data_AF-T0H3A5-F1
#
_entry.id   AF-T0H3A5-F1
#
_cell.length_a   1.000
_cell.length_b   1.000
_cell.length_c   1.000
_cell.angle_alpha   90.00
_cell.angle_beta   90.00
_cell.angle_gamma   90.00
#
_symmetry.space_group_name_H-M   'P 1'
#
loop_
_entity.id
_entity.type
_entity.pdbx_description
1 polymer ?
#
loop_
_entity_poly.entity_id
_entity_poly.type
_entity_poly.pdbx_seq_one_letter_code
_entity_poly.pdbx_strand_id
1 'polypeptide(L)' 'MEIVQVLIEYCADPNLADQITGFTPLIHSILEDDFSLDMIFVLIQS' A
#
# COMPACT_ATOMS: atom_id res chain seq x y z
N MET A 1 5.53 -8.47 1.47
CA MET A 1 5.39 -7.82 2.79
C MET A 1 6.63 -7.03 3.19
N GLU A 2 7.82 -7.67 3.21
CA GLU A 2 9.09 -7.06 3.63
C GLU A 2 9.40 -5.70 2.95
N ILE A 3 9.16 -5.59 1.64
CA ILE A 3 9.40 -4.34 0.90
C ILE A 3 8.50 -3.19 1.38
N VAL A 4 7.22 -3.46 1.67
CA VAL A 4 6.27 -2.41 2.08
C VAL A 4 6.68 -1.82 3.43
N GLN A 5 7.14 -2.67 4.35
CA GLN A 5 7.63 -2.24 5.65
C GLN A 5 8.89 -1.36 5.53
N VAL A 6 9.87 -1.78 4.73
CA VAL A 6 11.08 -0.99 4.46
C VAL A 6 10.73 0.38 3.86
N LEU A 7 9.77 0.45 2.94
CA LEU A 7 9.37 1.73 2.34
C LEU A 7 8.74 2.69 3.37
N ILE A 8 7.84 2.17 4.22
CA ILE A 8 7.22 2.97 5.30
C ILE A 8 8.28 3.45 6.30
N GLU A 9 9.24 2.60 6.68
CA GLU A 9 10.36 2.98 7.54
C GLU A 9 11.21 4.12 6.95
N TYR A 10 11.30 4.20 5.63
CA TYR A 10 11.98 5.27 4.90
C TYR A 10 11.07 6.45 4.53
N CYS A 11 9.99 6.66 5.30
CA CYS A 11 9.04 7.77 5.14
C CYS A 11 8.32 7.82 3.78
N ALA A 12 8.14 6.67 3.10
CA ALA A 12 7.24 6.63 1.96
C ALA A 12 5.81 6.91 2.43
N ASP A 13 5.07 7.75 1.69
CA ASP A 13 3.68 8.06 1.99
C ASP A 13 2.76 6.94 1.43
N PRO A 14 2.13 6.12 2.28
CA PRO A 14 1.26 5.03 1.86
C PRO A 14 -0.09 5.51 1.31
N ASN A 15 -0.40 6.80 1.46
CA ASN A 15 -1.61 7.44 0.94
C ASN A 15 -1.37 8.24 -0.34
N LEU A 16 -0.13 8.25 -0.85
CA LEU A 16 0.18 8.91 -2.11
C LEU A 16 -0.47 8.17 -3.28
N ALA A 17 -1.32 8.88 -4.01
CA ALA A 17 -1.93 8.36 -5.22
C ALA A 17 -0.96 8.36 -6.40
N ASP A 18 -1.02 7.32 -7.24
CA ASP A 18 -0.26 7.31 -8.48
C ASP A 18 -0.88 8.24 -9.54
N GLN A 19 -0.07 8.67 -10.50
CA GLN A 19 -0.49 9.65 -11.51
C GLN A 19 -1.31 9.05 -12.66
N ILE A 20 -1.31 7.72 -12.81
CA ILE A 20 -1.94 7.02 -13.94
C ILE A 20 -3.40 6.71 -13.62
N THR A 21 -3.64 6.15 -12.44
CA THR A 21 -4.96 5.69 -12.00
C THR A 21 -5.57 6.59 -10.93
N GLY A 22 -4.74 7.36 -10.22
CA GLY A 22 -5.18 8.14 -9.05
C GLY A 22 -5.41 7.28 -7.81
N PHE A 23 -4.96 6.03 -7.80
CA PHE A 23 -5.16 5.11 -6.69
C PHE A 23 -4.00 5.13 -5.72
N THR A 24 -4.33 4.98 -4.45
CA THR A 24 -3.35 4.77 -3.39
C THR A 24 -2.91 3.31 -3.37
N PRO A 25 -1.76 3.00 -2.75
CA PRO A 25 -1.34 1.63 -2.48
C PRO A 25 -2.44 0.74 -1.87
N LEU A 26 -3.30 1.28 -1.00
CA LEU A 26 -4.41 0.54 -0.40
C LEU A 26 -5.49 0.15 -1.42
N ILE A 27 -5.79 1.02 -2.40
CA ILE A 27 -6.77 0.70 -3.44
C ILE A 27 -6.18 -0.37 -4.37
N HIS A 28 -4.91 -0.25 -4.75
CA HIS A 28 -4.23 -1.25 -5.57
C HIS A 28 -4.24 -2.63 -4.90
N SER A 29 -3.96 -2.70 -3.59
CA SER A 29 -3.91 -3.99 -2.88
C SER A 29 -5.26 -4.71 -2.83
N ILE A 30 -6.39 -3.99 -2.86
CA ILE A 30 -7.74 -4.58 -2.87
C ILE A 30 -8.17 -5.02 -4.28
N LEU A 31 -7.63 -4.39 -5.32
CA LEU A 31 -7.95 -4.71 -6.71
C LEU A 31 -7.18 -5.92 -7.25
N GLU A 32 -6.11 -6.34 -6.58
CA GLU A 32 -5.38 -7.56 -6.94
C GLU A 32 -6.16 -8.83 -6.52
N ASP A 33 -6.17 -9.84 -7.39
CA ASP A 33 -6.85 -11.12 -7.14
C ASP A 33 -6.29 -11.90 -5.93
N ASP A 34 -5.02 -11.63 -5.54
CA ASP A 34 -4.32 -12.25 -4.41
C ASP A 34 -4.03 -11.20 -3.31
N PHE A 35 -5.07 -10.48 -2.90
CA PHE A 35 -4.91 -9.45 -1.87
C PHE A 35 -4.49 -10.05 -0.52
N SER A 36 -3.50 -9.42 0.11
CA SER A 36 -3.02 -9.81 1.43
C SER A 36 -3.70 -8.98 2.52
N LEU A 37 -4.39 -9.64 3.45
CA LEU A 37 -4.97 -8.96 4.62
C LEU A 37 -3.90 -8.23 5.43
N ASP A 38 -2.71 -8.82 5.58
CA ASP A 38 -1.59 -8.17 6.27
C ASP A 38 -1.17 -6.87 5.56
N MET A 39 -1.22 -6.84 4.22
CA MET A 39 -0.92 -5.63 3.45
C MET A 39 -1.97 -4.54 3.69
N ILE A 40 -3.25 -4.92 3.70
CA ILE A 40 -4.35 -4.01 3.99
C ILE A 40 -4.21 -3.44 5.40
N PHE A 41 -3.92 -4.28 6.40
CA PHE A 41 -3.72 -3.82 7.78
C PHE A 41 -2.55 -2.84 7.91
N VAL A 42 -1.41 -3.15 7.31
CA VAL A 42 -0.25 -2.26 7.32
C VAL A 42 -0.60 -0.90 6.73
N LEU A 43 -1.23 -0.87 5.55
CA LEU A 43 -1.55 0.38 4.84
C LEU A 43 -2.66 1.20 5.55
N ILE A 44 -3.54 0.57 6.33
CA ILE A 44 -4.54 1.27 7.15
C ILE A 44 -3.93 1.87 8.42
N GLN A 45 -2.88 1.24 8.97
CA GLN A 45 -2.27 1.63 10.24
C GLN A 45 -1.07 2.57 10.08
N SER A 46 -0.49 2.64 8.89
CA SER A 46 0.68 3.44 8.53
C SER A 46 0.40 4.91 8.31
#